data_AF-A0AA96XJT4-F1
#
_entry.id   AF-A0AA96XJT4-F1
#
_cell.length_a   1.000
_cell.length_b   1.000
_cell.length_c   1.000
_cell.angle_alpha   90.00
_cell.angle_beta   90.00
_cell.angle_gamma   90.00
#
_symmetry.space_group_name_H-M   'P 1'
#
loop_
_entity.id
_entity.type
_entity.pdbx_description
1 polymer ?
#
loop_
_entity_poly.entity_id
_entity_poly.type
_entity_poly.pdbx_seq_one_letter_code
_entity_poly.pdbx_strand_id
1 'polypeptide(L)'
;MRDALFDVLCEEKREPDWRRWADSLDGRLWNPRPEEEAAAVARLTQLELRYADTLERYAFCQFLVHAQHQGLRERVGAWRLKLYGDLQIGLSPRDAWAWQGLFLRTYLMGAPPSRTNPDGQPWNYPVMDPEQYFEPDDAGTNAGSRNGPVLRFMNARMDKMLGEYDGLRLDHPHGLVCPWVYRADLPDALWSVQHGARLFSSPDLPDHPELAHFALVRPEQVDRAVPRYADRWVKDLTPEQVRRYSVLFDTVVEASRRNGREVGDLLAEVLSTLPYPLERVLAQYGLGRFRVTQKADLHDPSDVYRSENVGPEDWVMVGNHDTKSLWRLVADWQWKGTLRAQAEYRPRACAPSPRSARPSRASCPRARDGWRRRRWRTCSPAARAT
;
A
#
# COMPACT_ATOMS: atom_id res chain seq x y z
N MET A 1 18.36 13.02 -5.24
CA MET A 1 19.77 12.87 -5.68
C MET A 1 20.18 11.41 -5.83
N ARG A 2 19.92 10.56 -4.82
CA ARG A 2 20.23 9.11 -4.89
C ARG A 2 19.68 8.43 -6.15
N ASP A 3 18.43 8.71 -6.52
CA ASP A 3 17.80 8.17 -7.73
C ASP A 3 18.58 8.45 -9.01
N ALA A 4 19.06 9.70 -9.16
CA ALA A 4 19.82 10.10 -10.33
C ALA A 4 21.23 9.47 -10.34
N LEU A 5 21.85 9.32 -9.16
CA LEU A 5 23.10 8.59 -9.01
C LEU A 5 22.94 7.09 -9.35
N PHE A 6 21.81 6.48 -8.97
CA PHE A 6 21.47 5.12 -9.38
C PHE A 6 21.40 5.00 -10.91
N ASP A 7 20.67 5.91 -11.56
CA ASP A 7 20.50 5.88 -13.02
C ASP A 7 21.84 6.04 -13.75
N VAL A 8 22.68 6.97 -13.29
CA VAL A 8 24.05 7.15 -13.79
C VAL A 8 24.89 5.88 -13.63
N LEU A 9 24.83 5.22 -12.48
CA LEU A 9 25.58 3.97 -12.26
C LEU A 9 25.09 2.83 -13.15
N CYS A 10 23.77 2.70 -13.34
CA CYS A 10 23.20 1.73 -14.26
C CYS A 10 23.70 1.96 -15.70
N GLU A 11 23.80 3.23 -16.13
CA GLU A 11 24.36 3.58 -17.43
C GLU A 11 25.86 3.28 -17.53
N GLU A 12 26.68 3.64 -16.53
CA GLU A 12 28.11 3.33 -16.48
C GLU A 12 28.36 1.81 -16.56
N LYS A 13 27.54 1.03 -15.86
CA LYS A 13 27.65 -0.43 -15.76
C LYS A 13 27.02 -1.16 -16.96
N ARG A 14 26.14 -0.49 -17.72
CA ARG A 14 25.24 -1.10 -18.71
C ARG A 14 24.42 -2.26 -18.12
N GLU A 15 23.98 -2.09 -16.88
CA GLU A 15 23.26 -3.10 -16.10
C GLU A 15 22.22 -2.40 -15.21
N PRO A 16 20.93 -2.44 -15.57
CA PRO A 16 19.86 -1.75 -14.84
C PRO A 16 19.50 -2.44 -13.52
N ASP A 17 19.82 -3.72 -13.33
CA ASP A 17 19.57 -4.42 -12.07
C ASP A 17 20.80 -4.34 -11.16
N TRP A 18 20.71 -3.49 -10.13
CA TRP A 18 21.81 -3.28 -9.19
C TRP A 18 22.26 -4.53 -8.46
N ARG A 19 21.39 -5.54 -8.35
CA ARG A 19 21.72 -6.83 -7.71
C ARG A 19 22.88 -7.52 -8.41
N ARG A 20 23.07 -7.27 -9.71
CA ARG A 20 24.18 -7.80 -10.52
C ARG A 20 25.53 -7.18 -10.19
N TRP A 21 25.54 -6.02 -9.55
CA TRP A 21 26.74 -5.33 -9.09
C TRP A 21 26.70 -5.00 -7.59
N ALA A 22 25.85 -5.70 -6.82
CA ALA A 22 25.72 -5.56 -5.37
C ALA A 22 27.01 -5.84 -4.61
N ASP A 23 27.88 -6.70 -5.16
CA ASP A 23 29.18 -7.03 -4.58
C ASP A 23 30.27 -5.96 -4.83
N SER A 24 30.00 -4.95 -5.66
CA SER A 24 30.90 -3.81 -5.85
C SER A 24 30.69 -2.70 -4.83
N LEU A 25 31.67 -1.78 -4.71
CA LEU A 25 31.53 -0.56 -3.91
C LEU A 25 30.30 0.26 -4.35
N ASP A 26 30.07 0.38 -5.67
CA ASP A 26 28.89 1.09 -6.21
C ASP A 26 27.57 0.45 -5.70
N GLY A 27 27.55 -0.88 -5.60
CA GLY A 27 26.45 -1.68 -5.05
C GLY A 27 26.15 -1.39 -3.59
N ARG A 28 27.14 -0.91 -2.85
CA ARG A 28 27.09 -0.67 -1.40
C ARG A 28 27.30 0.79 -1.02
N LEU A 29 27.20 1.76 -1.94
CA LEU A 29 27.50 3.17 -1.60
C LEU A 29 26.71 3.70 -0.41
N TRP A 30 25.48 3.21 -0.22
CA TRP A 30 24.60 3.62 0.88
C TRP A 30 24.50 2.60 2.03
N ASN A 31 25.28 1.52 1.95
CA ASN A 31 25.43 0.53 3.00
C ASN A 31 26.84 -0.10 2.94
N PRO A 32 27.90 0.73 3.01
CA PRO A 32 29.27 0.26 2.88
C PRO A 32 29.63 -0.62 4.07
N ARG A 33 30.59 -1.52 3.87
CA ARG A 33 31.24 -2.16 5.01
C ARG A 33 32.06 -1.12 5.79
N PRO A 34 32.34 -1.33 7.09
CA PRO A 34 33.10 -0.35 7.88
C PRO A 34 34.42 0.08 7.24
N GLU A 35 35.13 -0.85 6.58
CA GLU A 35 36.38 -0.58 5.87
C GLU A 35 36.20 0.18 4.53
N GLU A 36 34.98 0.21 3.99
CA GLU A 36 34.64 0.83 2.70
C GLU A 36 34.08 2.26 2.86
N GLU A 37 33.77 2.73 4.06
CA GLU A 37 33.08 4.00 4.31
C GLU A 37 33.77 5.20 3.65
N ALA A 38 35.08 5.35 3.86
CA ALA A 38 35.86 6.43 3.27
C ALA A 38 35.89 6.37 1.74
N ALA A 39 35.96 5.15 1.18
CA ALA A 39 35.95 4.93 -0.26
C ALA A 39 34.57 5.24 -0.86
N ALA A 40 33.48 4.88 -0.17
CA ALA A 40 32.11 5.18 -0.59
C ALA A 40 31.86 6.70 -0.64
N VAL A 41 32.27 7.44 0.40
CA VAL A 41 32.19 8.91 0.43
C VAL A 41 32.99 9.53 -0.72
N ALA A 42 34.24 9.08 -0.94
CA ALA A 42 35.05 9.57 -2.05
C ALA A 42 34.41 9.28 -3.41
N ARG A 43 33.82 8.10 -3.58
CA ARG A 43 33.12 7.71 -4.80
C ARG A 43 31.86 8.53 -5.04
N LEU A 44 31.08 8.83 -4.00
CA LEU A 44 29.91 9.72 -4.10
C LEU A 44 30.32 11.12 -4.56
N THR A 45 31.33 11.72 -3.93
CA THR A 45 31.86 13.04 -4.34
C THR A 45 32.34 13.02 -5.79
N GLN A 46 33.03 11.95 -6.21
CA GLN A 46 33.47 11.80 -7.60
C GLN A 46 32.28 11.75 -8.57
N LEU A 47 31.24 10.98 -8.25
CA LEU A 47 30.04 10.85 -9.08
C LEU A 47 29.29 12.18 -9.16
N GLU A 48 29.14 12.88 -8.04
CA GLU A 48 28.49 14.19 -7.99
C GLU A 48 29.22 15.23 -8.84
N LEU A 49 30.55 15.27 -8.79
CA LEU A 49 31.35 16.17 -9.62
C LEU A 49 31.30 15.79 -11.11
N ARG A 50 31.42 14.50 -11.44
CA ARG A 50 31.45 14.03 -12.83
C ARG A 50 30.11 14.18 -13.53
N TYR A 51 29.01 14.02 -12.80
CA TYR A 51 27.65 14.00 -13.35
C TYR A 51 26.80 15.18 -12.90
N ALA A 52 27.41 16.28 -12.46
CA ALA A 52 26.74 17.47 -11.93
C ALA A 52 25.56 17.93 -12.82
N ASP A 53 25.79 18.10 -14.12
CA ASP A 53 24.75 18.53 -15.08
C ASP A 53 23.58 17.55 -15.17
N THR A 54 23.85 16.23 -15.16
CA THR A 54 22.83 15.19 -15.18
C THR A 54 22.00 15.20 -13.90
N LEU A 55 22.66 15.35 -12.76
CA LEU A 55 22.04 15.43 -11.45
C LEU A 55 21.18 16.69 -11.30
N GLU A 56 21.66 17.84 -11.77
CA GLU A 56 20.93 19.10 -11.80
C GLU A 56 19.70 18.98 -12.71
N ARG A 57 19.86 18.42 -13.91
CA ARG A 57 18.74 18.18 -14.82
C ARG A 57 17.67 17.28 -14.20
N TYR A 58 18.07 16.20 -13.51
CA TYR A 58 17.13 15.35 -12.79
C TYR A 58 16.37 16.14 -11.71
N ALA A 59 17.08 16.91 -10.88
CA ALA A 59 16.47 17.72 -9.84
C ALA A 59 15.49 18.76 -10.42
N PHE A 60 15.85 19.39 -11.54
CA PHE A 60 14.97 20.33 -12.24
C PHE A 60 13.71 19.64 -12.78
N CYS A 61 13.83 18.45 -13.37
CA CYS A 61 12.66 17.67 -13.80
C CYS A 61 11.74 17.31 -12.62
N GLN A 62 12.30 16.89 -11.47
CA GLN A 62 11.50 16.60 -10.28
C GLN A 62 10.80 17.87 -9.73
N PHE A 63 11.48 19.02 -9.77
CA PHE A 63 10.87 20.30 -9.43
C PHE A 63 9.69 20.63 -10.36
N LEU A 64 9.83 20.44 -11.68
CA LEU A 64 8.76 20.68 -12.63
C LEU A 64 7.55 19.76 -12.38
N VAL A 65 7.79 18.46 -12.13
CA VAL A 65 6.73 17.51 -11.79
C VAL A 65 6.00 17.95 -10.52
N HIS A 66 6.73 18.32 -9.48
CA HIS A 66 6.15 18.80 -8.22
C HIS A 66 5.29 20.06 -8.43
N ALA A 67 5.80 21.06 -9.16
CA ALA A 67 5.07 22.30 -9.44
C ALA A 67 3.80 22.06 -10.27
N GLN A 68 3.87 21.19 -11.28
CA GLN A 68 2.71 20.84 -12.10
C GLN A 68 1.68 20.03 -11.29
N HIS A 69 2.12 19.11 -10.44
CA HIS A 69 1.25 18.35 -9.55
C HIS A 69 0.52 19.26 -8.56
N GLN A 70 1.23 20.23 -7.97
CA GLN A 70 0.60 21.24 -7.11
C GLN A 70 -0.50 22.01 -7.87
N GLY A 71 -0.20 22.49 -9.08
CA GLY A 71 -1.19 23.19 -9.91
C GLY A 71 -2.41 22.32 -10.29
N LEU A 72 -2.21 21.02 -10.51
CA LEU A 72 -3.31 20.06 -10.68
C LEU A 72 -4.16 19.96 -9.41
N ARG A 73 -3.52 19.78 -8.25
CA ARG A 73 -4.21 19.64 -6.97
C ARG A 73 -5.05 20.88 -6.64
N GLU A 74 -4.50 22.08 -6.84
CA GLU A 74 -5.24 23.34 -6.65
C GLU A 74 -6.49 23.40 -7.55
N ARG A 75 -6.36 22.98 -8.82
CA ARG A 75 -7.48 22.93 -9.78
C ARG A 75 -8.54 21.91 -9.40
N VAL A 76 -8.13 20.70 -9.00
CA VAL A 76 -9.02 19.62 -8.54
C VAL A 76 -9.75 20.07 -7.26
N GLY A 77 -9.05 20.74 -6.35
CA GLY A 77 -9.63 21.34 -5.14
C GLY A 77 -10.67 22.42 -5.46
N ALA A 78 -10.45 23.26 -6.47
CA ALA A 78 -11.44 24.24 -6.93
C ALA A 78 -12.74 23.58 -7.46
N TRP A 79 -12.65 22.33 -7.94
CA TRP A 79 -13.81 21.51 -8.32
C TRP A 79 -14.42 20.71 -7.16
N ARG A 80 -13.89 20.86 -5.94
CA ARG A 80 -14.29 20.10 -4.74
C ARG A 80 -14.12 18.60 -4.91
N LEU A 81 -13.13 18.20 -5.71
CA LEU A 81 -12.70 16.82 -5.86
C LEU A 81 -11.47 16.59 -4.97
N LYS A 82 -11.25 15.35 -4.54
CA LYS A 82 -10.03 14.92 -3.84
C LYS A 82 -9.12 14.19 -4.81
N LEU A 83 -7.82 14.44 -4.71
CA LEU A 83 -6.81 13.69 -5.46
C LEU A 83 -6.23 12.59 -4.58
N TYR A 84 -6.51 11.33 -4.90
CA TYR A 84 -5.98 10.18 -4.18
C TYR A 84 -4.67 9.71 -4.82
N GLY A 85 -3.66 9.50 -3.97
CA GLY A 85 -2.43 8.81 -4.35
C GLY A 85 -2.60 7.30 -4.23
N ASP A 86 -1.75 6.56 -4.94
CA ASP A 86 -1.68 5.11 -4.85
C ASP A 86 -0.34 4.71 -4.20
N LEU A 87 -0.39 4.31 -2.92
CA LEU A 87 0.77 3.84 -2.19
C LEU A 87 0.98 2.36 -2.51
N GLN A 88 1.86 2.12 -3.48
CA GLN A 88 2.37 0.79 -3.78
C GLN A 88 3.05 0.19 -2.53
N ILE A 89 2.76 -1.09 -2.25
CA ILE A 89 3.40 -1.77 -1.11
C ILE A 89 4.90 -1.99 -1.34
N GLY A 90 5.29 -2.19 -2.59
CA GLY A 90 6.66 -2.37 -3.02
C GLY A 90 7.49 -1.09 -2.94
N LEU A 91 8.79 -1.28 -3.16
CA LEU A 91 9.78 -0.21 -3.30
C LEU A 91 10.46 -0.32 -4.65
N SER A 92 10.85 0.82 -5.21
CA SER A 92 11.56 0.86 -6.48
C SER A 92 12.95 0.22 -6.35
N PRO A 93 13.58 -0.23 -7.45
CA PRO A 93 14.98 -0.67 -7.42
C PRO A 93 15.95 0.39 -6.87
N ARG A 94 15.64 1.68 -7.10
CA ARG A 94 16.42 2.83 -6.57
C ARG A 94 16.37 2.86 -5.05
N ASP A 95 15.17 2.74 -4.48
CA ASP A 95 14.98 2.69 -3.03
C ASP A 95 15.62 1.43 -2.43
N ALA A 96 15.43 0.29 -3.09
CA ALA A 96 16.02 -0.98 -2.68
C ALA A 96 17.55 -0.91 -2.60
N TRP A 97 18.19 -0.22 -3.54
CA TRP A 97 19.64 0.02 -3.53
C TRP A 97 20.07 1.06 -2.48
N ALA A 98 19.40 2.21 -2.47
CA ALA A 98 19.77 3.35 -1.64
C ALA A 98 19.51 3.16 -0.14
N TRP A 99 18.56 2.29 0.20
CA TRP A 99 18.13 2.04 1.57
C TRP A 99 18.27 0.57 1.95
N GLN A 100 19.13 -0.17 1.24
CA GLN A 100 19.32 -1.61 1.42
C GLN A 100 19.58 -2.05 2.87
N GLY A 101 20.16 -1.17 3.69
CA GLY A 101 20.41 -1.43 5.12
C GLY A 101 19.13 -1.53 5.98
N LEU A 102 17.98 -1.06 5.48
CA LEU A 102 16.71 -1.07 6.19
C LEU A 102 15.88 -2.34 5.95
N PHE A 103 16.37 -3.27 5.11
CA PHE A 103 15.61 -4.43 4.66
C PHE A 103 16.22 -5.75 5.12
N LEU A 104 15.36 -6.75 5.30
CA LEU A 104 15.78 -8.14 5.50
C LEU A 104 16.57 -8.63 4.28
N ARG A 105 17.67 -9.36 4.53
CA ARG A 105 18.53 -9.92 3.48
C ARG A 105 18.05 -11.27 2.97
N THR A 106 17.44 -12.07 3.85
CA THR A 106 17.09 -13.48 3.58
C THR A 106 15.64 -13.67 3.11
N TYR A 107 14.83 -12.62 3.14
CA TYR A 107 13.41 -12.66 2.78
C TYR A 107 13.01 -11.56 1.81
N LEU A 108 12.17 -11.93 0.85
CA LEU A 108 11.47 -11.02 -0.05
C LEU A 108 9.96 -11.17 0.16
N MET A 109 9.22 -10.12 -0.19
CA MET A 109 7.76 -10.10 -0.12
C MET A 109 7.13 -10.51 -1.45
N GLY A 110 6.03 -11.26 -1.35
CA GLY A 110 5.18 -11.60 -2.47
C GLY A 110 3.72 -11.75 -2.02
N ALA A 111 2.89 -12.35 -2.88
CA ALA A 111 1.55 -12.79 -2.52
C ALA A 111 1.49 -14.32 -2.42
N PRO A 112 0.78 -14.87 -1.43
CA PRO A 112 0.55 -16.30 -1.36
C PRO A 112 -0.36 -16.80 -2.48
N PRO A 113 -0.44 -18.13 -2.67
CA PRO A 113 -1.57 -18.76 -3.34
C PRO A 113 -2.91 -18.20 -2.86
N SER A 114 -3.82 -17.95 -3.80
CA SER A 114 -5.15 -17.41 -3.53
C SER A 114 -6.17 -17.92 -4.55
N ARG A 115 -7.47 -17.74 -4.28
CA ARG A 115 -8.54 -18.11 -5.22
C ARG A 115 -8.36 -17.46 -6.59
N THR A 116 -7.92 -16.21 -6.64
CA THR A 116 -7.77 -15.44 -7.88
C THR A 116 -6.40 -15.62 -8.54
N ASN A 117 -5.41 -16.14 -7.81
CA ASN A 117 -4.10 -16.51 -8.33
C ASN A 117 -3.56 -17.71 -7.55
N PRO A 118 -3.83 -18.95 -8.02
CA PRO A 118 -3.48 -20.18 -7.30
C PRO A 118 -1.97 -20.38 -7.12
N ASP A 119 -1.13 -19.81 -7.99
CA ASP A 119 0.31 -20.05 -7.97
C ASP A 119 1.06 -19.11 -7.01
N GLY A 120 0.40 -18.07 -6.50
CA GLY A 120 1.08 -16.98 -5.78
C GLY A 120 1.87 -16.06 -6.71
N GLN A 121 2.55 -15.06 -6.15
CA GLN A 121 3.28 -14.07 -6.93
C GLN A 121 4.58 -13.64 -6.24
N PRO A 122 5.75 -13.98 -6.80
CA PRO A 122 7.03 -13.53 -6.27
C PRO A 122 7.34 -12.12 -6.77
N TRP A 123 6.89 -11.09 -6.05
CA TRP A 123 7.10 -9.69 -6.45
C TRP A 123 8.54 -9.22 -6.27
N ASN A 124 9.35 -9.93 -5.48
CA ASN A 124 10.74 -9.62 -5.17
C ASN A 124 10.93 -8.25 -4.51
N TYR A 125 9.94 -7.78 -3.76
CA TYR A 125 10.04 -6.56 -2.99
C TYR A 125 10.82 -6.78 -1.70
N PRO A 126 11.72 -5.85 -1.31
CA PRO A 126 12.39 -5.93 -0.03
C PRO A 126 11.38 -5.78 1.12
N VAL A 127 11.68 -6.45 2.23
CA VAL A 127 10.87 -6.41 3.46
C VAL A 127 11.60 -5.54 4.48
N MET A 128 10.91 -4.57 5.09
CA MET A 128 11.50 -3.76 6.17
C MET A 128 11.93 -4.66 7.34
N ASP A 129 13.11 -4.39 7.89
CA ASP A 129 13.65 -5.15 9.02
C ASP A 129 12.94 -4.76 10.34
N PRO A 130 12.19 -5.68 10.98
CA PRO A 130 11.49 -5.40 12.23
C PRO A 130 12.40 -5.00 13.39
N GLU A 131 13.67 -5.40 13.39
CA GLU A 131 14.63 -5.02 14.45
C GLU A 131 14.96 -3.52 14.41
N GLN A 132 14.73 -2.88 13.27
CA GLN A 132 15.05 -1.47 13.02
C GLN A 132 13.83 -0.55 13.14
N TYR A 133 12.69 -1.05 13.63
CA TYR A 133 11.49 -0.25 13.81
C TYR A 133 11.69 0.78 14.92
N PHE A 134 12.28 0.37 16.04
CA PHE A 134 12.51 1.22 17.20
C PHE A 134 14.00 1.31 17.51
N GLU A 135 14.43 2.45 18.05
CA GLU A 135 15.75 2.54 18.66
C GLU A 135 15.78 1.63 19.91
N PRO A 136 16.90 0.96 20.21
CA PRO A 136 17.05 0.22 21.46
C PRO A 136 16.79 1.16 22.65
N ASP A 137 15.95 0.74 23.59
CA ASP A 137 15.86 1.35 24.91
C ASP A 137 16.84 0.67 25.87
N ASP A 138 17.23 1.36 26.95
CA ASP A 138 18.13 0.78 27.96
C ASP A 138 17.53 -0.44 28.70
N ALA A 139 16.22 -0.70 28.53
CA ALA A 139 15.47 -1.76 29.20
C ALA A 139 15.01 -2.92 28.27
N GLY A 140 15.28 -2.87 26.97
CA GLY A 140 14.88 -3.91 26.01
C GLY A 140 13.36 -4.01 25.75
N THR A 141 12.58 -2.98 26.06
CA THR A 141 11.12 -2.92 25.88
C THR A 141 10.71 -1.80 24.92
N ASN A 142 9.98 -2.13 23.84
CA ASN A 142 9.54 -1.16 22.83
C ASN A 142 8.48 -0.12 23.32
N ALA A 143 8.09 -0.13 24.59
CA ALA A 143 7.06 0.74 25.13
C ALA A 143 7.67 2.11 25.50
N GLY A 144 7.57 3.08 24.58
CA GLY A 144 8.16 4.42 24.72
C GLY A 144 9.45 4.64 23.92
N SER A 145 9.84 3.65 23.10
CA SER A 145 11.04 3.73 22.26
C SER A 145 10.90 4.75 21.14
N ARG A 146 12.01 5.45 20.86
CA ARG A 146 12.10 6.41 19.75
C ARG A 146 12.00 5.67 18.42
N ASN A 147 11.43 6.32 17.40
CA ASN A 147 11.37 5.79 16.04
C ASN A 147 12.78 5.45 15.55
N GLY A 148 13.00 4.17 15.22
CA GLY A 148 14.21 3.67 14.57
C GLY A 148 14.29 4.07 13.09
N PRO A 149 15.36 3.67 12.39
CA PRO A 149 15.59 4.11 11.02
C PRO A 149 14.50 3.68 10.03
N VAL A 150 13.88 2.51 10.22
CA VAL A 150 12.73 2.08 9.38
C VAL A 150 11.53 2.99 9.56
N LEU A 151 11.14 3.30 10.80
CA LEU A 151 9.98 4.18 11.05
C LEU A 151 10.27 5.62 10.61
N ARG A 152 11.51 6.10 10.69
CA ARG A 152 11.89 7.39 10.10
C ARG A 152 11.73 7.39 8.58
N PHE A 153 12.19 6.34 7.89
CA PHE A 153 12.01 6.18 6.45
C PHE A 153 10.52 6.15 6.08
N MET A 154 9.72 5.35 6.80
CA MET A 154 8.28 5.24 6.54
C MET A 154 7.55 6.57 6.77
N ASN A 155 7.85 7.28 7.86
CA ASN A 155 7.27 8.61 8.10
C ASN A 155 7.63 9.59 6.97
N ALA A 156 8.89 9.65 6.55
CA ALA A 156 9.29 10.52 5.43
C ALA A 156 8.57 10.16 4.12
N ARG A 157 8.43 8.86 3.82
CA ARG A 157 7.69 8.37 2.65
C ARG A 157 6.20 8.77 2.72
N MET A 158 5.57 8.60 3.88
CA MET A 158 4.15 8.93 4.07
C MET A 158 3.91 10.44 4.03
N ASP A 159 4.75 11.23 4.70
CA ASP A 159 4.65 12.70 4.69
C ASP A 159 4.85 13.25 3.27
N LYS A 160 5.77 12.67 2.47
CA LYS A 160 5.92 13.05 1.07
C LYS A 160 4.63 12.79 0.27
N MET A 161 4.05 11.59 0.39
CA MET A 161 2.81 11.24 -0.30
C MET A 161 1.64 12.15 0.15
N LEU A 162 1.42 12.30 1.45
CA LEU A 162 0.28 13.03 1.99
C LEU A 162 0.43 14.56 1.91
N GLY A 163 1.65 15.04 1.70
CA GLY A 163 1.94 16.41 1.28
C GLY A 163 1.41 16.72 -0.12
N GLU A 164 1.27 15.72 -0.99
CA GLU A 164 0.84 15.86 -2.38
C GLU A 164 -0.59 15.37 -2.64
N TYR A 165 -1.09 14.42 -1.86
CA TYR A 165 -2.40 13.82 -2.05
C TYR A 165 -3.38 14.14 -0.91
N ASP A 166 -4.68 14.15 -1.24
CA ASP A 166 -5.79 14.36 -0.29
C ASP A 166 -6.25 13.06 0.37
N GLY A 167 -5.75 11.92 -0.09
CA GLY A 167 -6.00 10.59 0.46
C GLY A 167 -5.11 9.55 -0.23
N LEU A 168 -5.07 8.34 0.32
CA LEU A 168 -4.24 7.26 -0.21
C LEU A 168 -5.02 5.96 -0.38
N ARG A 169 -4.89 5.34 -1.56
CA ARG A 169 -5.04 3.89 -1.71
C ARG A 169 -3.80 3.23 -1.14
N LEU A 170 -3.99 2.31 -0.19
CA LEU A 170 -2.95 1.46 0.36
C LEU A 170 -3.02 0.15 -0.42
N ASP A 171 -2.16 0.01 -1.42
CA ASP A 171 -1.99 -1.24 -2.16
C ASP A 171 -1.52 -2.33 -1.20
N HIS A 172 -2.15 -3.51 -1.24
CA HIS A 172 -1.78 -4.68 -0.45
C HIS A 172 -1.37 -4.37 1.02
N PRO A 173 -2.28 -3.83 1.86
CA PRO A 173 -1.95 -3.39 3.22
C PRO A 173 -1.47 -4.54 4.12
N HIS A 174 -1.64 -5.80 3.69
CA HIS A 174 -0.99 -6.97 4.28
C HIS A 174 0.52 -6.77 4.43
N GLY A 175 1.20 -6.10 3.50
CA GLY A 175 2.63 -5.88 3.59
C GLY A 175 3.07 -4.99 4.77
N LEU A 176 2.16 -4.13 5.26
CA LEU A 176 2.39 -3.26 6.42
C LEU A 176 2.04 -3.96 7.74
N VAL A 177 1.23 -5.01 7.70
CA VAL A 177 0.68 -5.65 8.90
C VAL A 177 1.19 -7.09 9.06
N CYS A 178 0.99 -7.94 8.07
CA CYS A 178 1.35 -9.36 8.11
C CYS A 178 1.87 -9.86 6.75
N PRO A 179 3.03 -9.35 6.29
CA PRO A 179 3.55 -9.62 4.95
C PRO A 179 3.75 -11.12 4.72
N TRP A 180 3.40 -11.57 3.52
CA TRP A 180 3.77 -12.91 3.04
C TRP A 180 5.19 -12.85 2.47
N VAL A 181 6.09 -13.59 3.10
CA VAL A 181 7.52 -13.57 2.79
C VAL A 181 8.00 -14.93 2.32
N TYR A 182 9.02 -14.93 1.46
CA TYR A 182 9.66 -16.12 0.94
C TYR A 182 11.18 -15.96 0.90
N ARG A 183 11.87 -17.09 0.86
CA ARG A 183 13.34 -17.16 0.91
C ARG A 183 13.95 -16.51 -0.33
N ALA A 184 14.84 -15.55 -0.11
CA ALA A 184 15.52 -14.79 -1.15
C ALA A 184 16.72 -15.55 -1.77
N ASP A 185 17.23 -16.56 -1.07
CA ASP A 185 18.40 -17.36 -1.44
C ASP A 185 18.06 -18.61 -2.28
N LEU A 186 16.76 -18.87 -2.51
CA LEU A 186 16.32 -19.96 -3.37
C LEU A 186 16.24 -19.51 -4.84
N PRO A 187 16.72 -20.33 -5.80
CA PRO A 187 16.79 -19.94 -7.21
C PRO A 187 15.41 -19.86 -7.89
N ASP A 188 14.45 -20.67 -7.45
CA ASP A 188 13.08 -20.64 -7.97
C ASP A 188 12.21 -19.76 -7.08
N ALA A 189 12.02 -18.51 -7.52
CA ALA A 189 11.21 -17.53 -6.80
C ALA A 189 9.73 -17.95 -6.74
N LEU A 190 9.20 -18.65 -7.76
CA LEU A 190 7.81 -19.09 -7.77
C LEU A 190 7.59 -20.21 -6.75
N TRP A 191 8.48 -21.21 -6.75
CA TRP A 191 8.45 -22.26 -5.74
C TRP A 191 8.61 -21.68 -4.33
N SER A 192 9.55 -20.73 -4.16
CA SER A 192 9.81 -20.09 -2.88
C SER A 192 8.57 -19.35 -2.36
N VAL A 193 7.87 -18.58 -3.20
CA VAL A 193 6.65 -17.86 -2.77
C VAL A 193 5.48 -18.81 -2.46
N GLN A 194 5.37 -19.95 -3.15
CA GLN A 194 4.36 -20.97 -2.86
C GLN A 194 4.56 -21.61 -1.48
N HIS A 195 5.82 -21.72 -1.05
CA HIS A 195 6.20 -22.32 0.24
C HIS A 195 6.45 -21.28 1.33
N GLY A 196 6.21 -19.99 1.05
CA GLY A 196 6.44 -18.89 1.98
C GLY A 196 5.60 -18.96 3.27
N ALA A 197 5.70 -17.91 4.06
CA ALA A 197 4.97 -17.80 5.32
C ALA A 197 4.72 -16.32 5.70
N ARG A 198 3.89 -16.07 6.71
CA ARG A 198 3.71 -14.71 7.22
C ARG A 198 4.81 -14.36 8.20
N LEU A 199 5.47 -13.20 8.01
CA LEU A 199 6.63 -12.76 8.78
C LEU A 199 6.40 -12.82 10.30
N PHE A 200 5.27 -12.29 10.77
CA PHE A 200 4.95 -12.18 12.18
C PHE A 200 4.09 -13.33 12.72
N SER A 201 3.71 -14.30 11.88
CA SER A 201 2.77 -15.38 12.25
C SER A 201 3.35 -16.78 12.07
N SER A 202 4.67 -16.92 12.14
CA SER A 202 5.39 -18.17 11.89
C SER A 202 6.35 -18.53 13.04
N PRO A 203 5.83 -18.94 14.22
CA PRO A 203 6.64 -19.10 15.43
C PRO A 203 7.58 -20.31 15.41
N ASP A 204 7.33 -21.32 14.58
CA ASP A 204 8.01 -22.61 14.67
C ASP A 204 8.02 -23.40 13.34
N LEU A 205 8.24 -22.71 12.22
CA LEU A 205 8.32 -23.36 10.91
C LEU A 205 9.76 -23.87 10.62
N PRO A 206 9.98 -25.19 10.45
CA PRO A 206 11.32 -25.74 10.22
C PRO A 206 11.99 -25.27 8.93
N ASP A 207 11.20 -24.96 7.91
CA ASP A 207 11.62 -24.41 6.61
C ASP A 207 11.82 -22.88 6.63
N HIS A 208 11.44 -22.23 7.73
CA HIS A 208 11.58 -20.78 7.95
C HIS A 208 12.03 -20.46 9.39
N PRO A 209 13.17 -21.00 9.86
CA PRO A 209 13.55 -20.91 11.27
C PRO A 209 13.79 -19.48 11.75
N GLU A 210 14.30 -18.60 10.88
CA GLU A 210 14.53 -17.17 11.18
C GLU A 210 13.23 -16.41 11.50
N LEU A 211 12.06 -16.85 11.01
CA LEU A 211 10.80 -16.14 11.26
C LEU A 211 10.31 -16.28 12.71
N ALA A 212 10.76 -17.30 13.43
CA ALA A 212 10.42 -17.49 14.84
C ALA A 212 10.85 -16.28 15.69
N HIS A 213 11.97 -15.65 15.32
CA HIS A 213 12.50 -14.44 15.97
C HIS A 213 11.54 -13.24 15.85
N PHE A 214 10.82 -13.14 14.73
CA PHE A 214 9.88 -12.06 14.47
C PHE A 214 8.45 -12.39 14.89
N ALA A 215 8.16 -13.62 15.28
CA ALA A 215 6.80 -14.07 15.53
C ALA A 215 6.14 -13.30 16.68
N LEU A 216 4.95 -12.76 16.41
CA LEU A 216 4.12 -12.06 17.39
C LEU A 216 3.10 -12.98 18.06
N VAL A 217 2.89 -14.18 17.52
CA VAL A 217 1.93 -15.19 17.98
C VAL A 217 2.66 -16.39 18.57
N ARG A 218 2.03 -17.05 19.55
CA ARG A 218 2.54 -18.30 20.12
C ARG A 218 2.08 -19.51 19.28
N PRO A 219 2.81 -20.65 19.33
CA PRO A 219 2.45 -21.86 18.57
C PRO A 219 1.00 -22.31 18.73
N GLU A 220 0.42 -22.14 19.91
CA GLU A 220 -0.97 -22.51 20.21
C GLU A 220 -2.01 -21.57 19.60
N GLN A 221 -1.63 -20.36 19.17
CA GLN A 221 -2.52 -19.40 18.48
C GLN A 221 -2.60 -19.67 16.97
N VAL A 222 -1.79 -20.59 16.45
CA VAL A 222 -1.76 -20.99 15.04
C VAL A 222 -2.71 -22.17 14.79
N ASP A 223 -3.53 -22.08 13.74
CA ASP A 223 -4.33 -23.20 13.22
C ASP A 223 -3.58 -23.93 12.11
N ARG A 224 -2.97 -25.07 12.46
CA ARG A 224 -2.22 -25.90 11.51
C ARG A 224 -3.10 -26.80 10.64
N ALA A 225 -4.42 -26.82 10.86
CA ALA A 225 -5.34 -27.58 10.02
C ALA A 225 -5.66 -26.87 8.69
N VAL A 226 -5.32 -25.59 8.57
CA VAL A 226 -5.50 -24.79 7.35
C VAL A 226 -4.16 -24.46 6.68
N PRO A 227 -4.14 -24.17 5.37
CA PRO A 227 -2.94 -23.68 4.72
C PRO A 227 -2.39 -22.40 5.37
N ARG A 228 -1.07 -22.20 5.37
CA ARG A 228 -0.38 -21.06 5.99
C ARG A 228 -0.90 -19.68 5.56
N TYR A 229 -1.42 -19.59 4.34
CA TYR A 229 -1.94 -18.35 3.77
C TYR A 229 -3.41 -18.09 4.09
N ALA A 230 -4.12 -19.06 4.68
CA ALA A 230 -5.54 -18.95 4.98
C ALA A 230 -5.83 -17.87 6.03
N ASP A 231 -7.02 -17.26 5.94
CA ASP A 231 -7.38 -16.12 6.79
C ASP A 231 -7.39 -16.46 8.28
N ARG A 232 -7.71 -17.72 8.62
CA ARG A 232 -7.77 -18.25 9.99
C ARG A 232 -6.46 -18.90 10.47
N TRP A 233 -5.34 -18.74 9.75
CA TRP A 233 -4.04 -19.25 10.19
C TRP A 233 -3.70 -18.80 11.63
N VAL A 234 -4.07 -17.57 11.99
CA VAL A 234 -4.05 -17.07 13.38
C VAL A 234 -5.48 -17.10 13.93
N LYS A 235 -5.68 -17.72 15.09
CA LYS A 235 -7.00 -17.92 15.71
C LYS A 235 -7.45 -16.76 16.59
N ASP A 236 -6.51 -16.17 17.31
CA ASP A 236 -6.77 -15.12 18.30
C ASP A 236 -5.54 -14.23 18.47
N LEU A 237 -5.77 -13.00 18.97
CA LEU A 237 -4.74 -12.02 19.29
C LEU A 237 -5.14 -11.24 20.54
N THR A 238 -4.17 -10.97 21.42
CA THR A 238 -4.35 -10.01 22.51
C THR A 238 -4.30 -8.57 21.98
N PRO A 239 -4.86 -7.58 22.69
CA PRO A 239 -4.76 -6.18 22.29
C PRO A 239 -3.31 -5.69 22.10
N GLU A 240 -2.38 -6.19 22.90
CA GLU A 240 -0.94 -5.89 22.76
C GLU A 240 -0.37 -6.47 21.47
N GLN A 241 -0.72 -7.71 21.12
CA GLN A 241 -0.29 -8.29 19.84
C GLN A 241 -0.81 -7.46 18.66
N VAL A 242 -2.08 -7.02 18.69
CA VAL A 242 -2.63 -6.19 17.60
C VAL A 242 -1.86 -4.86 17.48
N ARG A 243 -1.46 -4.22 18.59
CA ARG A 243 -0.60 -3.01 18.55
C ARG A 243 0.77 -3.30 17.92
N ARG A 244 1.36 -4.46 18.18
CA ARG A 244 2.65 -4.83 17.55
C ARG A 244 2.50 -5.10 16.05
N TYR A 245 1.36 -5.65 15.63
CA TYR A 245 1.01 -5.82 14.21
C TYR A 245 0.75 -4.47 13.50
N SER A 246 0.32 -3.43 14.21
CA SER A 246 -0.07 -2.15 13.60
C SER A 246 1.09 -1.19 13.36
N VAL A 247 2.29 -1.44 13.89
CA VAL A 247 3.42 -0.47 13.93
C VAL A 247 3.68 0.27 12.61
N LEU A 248 3.80 -0.43 11.47
CA LEU A 248 3.99 0.26 10.18
C LEU A 248 2.71 0.93 9.69
N PHE A 249 1.55 0.31 9.90
CA PHE A 249 0.25 0.87 9.51
C PHE A 249 -0.04 2.17 10.28
N ASP A 250 0.36 2.25 11.55
CA ASP A 250 0.20 3.42 12.40
C ASP A 250 0.96 4.61 11.83
N THR A 251 2.13 4.41 11.19
CA THR A 251 2.84 5.51 10.50
C THR A 251 1.99 6.14 9.38
N VAL A 252 1.17 5.35 8.68
CA VAL A 252 0.26 5.85 7.63
C VAL A 252 -0.86 6.69 8.24
N VAL A 253 -1.49 6.18 9.30
CA VAL A 253 -2.60 6.85 9.98
C VAL A 253 -2.12 8.14 10.66
N GLU A 254 -0.99 8.10 11.34
CA GLU A 254 -0.40 9.24 12.00
C GLU A 254 0.06 10.31 11.00
N ALA A 255 0.75 9.92 9.92
CA ALA A 255 1.12 10.86 8.87
C ALA A 255 -0.12 11.49 8.23
N SER A 256 -1.20 10.72 8.03
CA SER A 256 -2.47 11.24 7.50
C SER A 256 -3.01 12.35 8.40
N ARG A 257 -3.09 12.10 9.71
CA ARG A 257 -3.53 13.10 10.69
C ARG A 257 -2.61 14.33 10.72
N ARG A 258 -1.29 14.13 10.74
CA ARG A 258 -0.31 15.24 10.74
C ARG A 258 -0.43 16.12 9.49
N ASN A 259 -0.77 15.53 8.35
CA ASN A 259 -1.00 16.24 7.08
C ASN A 259 -2.45 16.74 6.91
N GLY A 260 -3.26 16.71 7.97
CA GLY A 260 -4.63 17.22 7.96
C GLY A 260 -5.61 16.39 7.14
N ARG A 261 -5.39 15.07 7.05
CA ARG A 261 -6.30 14.09 6.43
C ARG A 261 -7.07 13.34 7.50
N GLU A 262 -8.25 12.86 7.11
CA GLU A 262 -9.07 12.00 7.97
C GLU A 262 -8.74 10.53 7.71
N VAL A 263 -9.05 9.65 8.66
CA VAL A 263 -8.86 8.20 8.46
C VAL A 263 -9.71 7.69 7.29
N GLY A 264 -10.87 8.30 7.04
CA GLY A 264 -11.71 7.99 5.87
C GLY A 264 -11.08 8.35 4.52
N ASP A 265 -9.95 9.07 4.52
CA ASP A 265 -9.15 9.34 3.33
C ASP A 265 -8.14 8.22 3.02
N LEU A 266 -8.19 7.12 3.77
CA LEU A 266 -7.38 5.92 3.54
C LEU A 266 -8.24 4.78 2.99
N LEU A 267 -7.76 4.16 1.93
CA LEU A 267 -8.43 3.11 1.20
C LEU A 267 -7.57 1.84 1.27
N ALA A 268 -7.92 0.91 2.15
CA ALA A 268 -7.21 -0.35 2.28
C ALA A 268 -7.61 -1.31 1.15
N GLU A 269 -6.68 -1.59 0.23
CA GLU A 269 -6.92 -2.50 -0.88
C GLU A 269 -6.82 -3.97 -0.41
N VAL A 270 -7.77 -4.40 0.40
CA VAL A 270 -7.91 -5.82 0.76
C VAL A 270 -8.84 -6.49 -0.24
N LEU A 271 -8.26 -7.27 -1.16
CA LEU A 271 -9.00 -7.99 -2.19
C LEU A 271 -9.59 -9.32 -1.70
N SER A 272 -8.87 -10.44 -1.86
CA SER A 272 -9.44 -11.78 -1.63
C SER A 272 -9.31 -12.23 -0.17
N THR A 273 -8.09 -12.33 0.33
CA THR A 273 -7.78 -12.83 1.69
C THR A 273 -7.74 -11.68 2.68
N LEU A 274 -8.42 -11.81 3.82
CA LEU A 274 -8.31 -10.90 4.96
C LEU A 274 -7.84 -11.70 6.19
N PRO A 275 -6.52 -11.90 6.36
CA PRO A 275 -6.00 -12.62 7.50
C PRO A 275 -6.36 -11.95 8.80
N TYR A 276 -6.62 -12.76 9.82
CA TYR A 276 -7.08 -12.28 11.13
C TYR A 276 -6.24 -11.12 11.69
N PRO A 277 -4.89 -11.11 11.65
CA PRO A 277 -4.13 -9.96 12.12
C PRO A 277 -4.45 -8.65 11.38
N LEU A 278 -4.61 -8.71 10.06
CA LEU A 278 -4.97 -7.54 9.25
C LEU A 278 -6.39 -7.07 9.55
N GLU A 279 -7.34 -8.00 9.70
CA GLU A 279 -8.71 -7.69 10.12
C GLU A 279 -8.70 -6.90 11.44
N ARG A 280 -7.94 -7.38 12.44
CA ARG A 280 -7.87 -6.73 13.75
C ARG A 280 -7.25 -5.34 13.69
N VAL A 281 -6.22 -5.12 12.86
CA VAL A 281 -5.62 -3.79 12.67
C VAL A 281 -6.57 -2.83 11.96
N LEU A 282 -7.20 -3.24 10.86
CA LEU A 282 -8.15 -2.38 10.13
C LEU A 282 -9.36 -1.99 10.99
N ALA A 283 -9.86 -2.92 11.81
CA ALA A 283 -10.97 -2.67 12.73
C ALA A 283 -10.66 -1.59 13.79
N GLN A 284 -9.39 -1.40 14.19
CA GLN A 284 -9.02 -0.31 15.10
C GLN A 284 -9.28 1.08 14.50
N TYR A 285 -9.25 1.17 13.18
CA TYR A 285 -9.37 2.41 12.42
C TYR A 285 -10.71 2.55 11.71
N GLY A 286 -11.61 1.57 11.84
CA GLY A 286 -12.89 1.56 11.13
C GLY A 286 -12.73 1.50 9.61
N LEU A 287 -11.65 0.87 9.13
CA LEU A 287 -11.37 0.72 7.71
C LEU A 287 -11.88 -0.61 7.18
N GLY A 288 -12.56 -0.57 6.03
CA GLY A 288 -13.03 -1.75 5.33
C GLY A 288 -12.09 -2.21 4.22
N ARG A 289 -12.62 -3.08 3.38
CA ARG A 289 -11.92 -3.69 2.25
C ARG A 289 -12.47 -3.23 0.91
N PHE A 290 -11.81 -3.63 -0.17
CA PHE A 290 -12.30 -3.38 -1.53
C PHE A 290 -13.28 -4.47 -1.95
N ARG A 291 -14.44 -4.05 -2.48
CA ARG A 291 -15.52 -4.90 -2.96
C ARG A 291 -15.63 -4.73 -4.48
N VAL A 292 -14.73 -5.41 -5.20
CA VAL A 292 -14.65 -5.42 -6.67
C VAL A 292 -15.71 -6.38 -7.23
N THR A 293 -16.90 -5.88 -7.50
CA THR A 293 -18.09 -6.69 -7.86
C THR A 293 -17.90 -7.57 -9.09
N GLN A 294 -17.02 -7.21 -10.03
CA GLN A 294 -16.65 -8.08 -11.17
C GLN A 294 -15.99 -9.41 -10.76
N LYS A 295 -15.45 -9.51 -9.53
CA LYS A 295 -14.81 -10.72 -8.99
C LYS A 295 -15.77 -11.61 -8.17
N ALA A 296 -17.04 -11.23 -8.08
CA ALA A 296 -18.06 -11.94 -7.31
C ALA A 296 -18.32 -13.35 -7.84
N ASP A 297 -18.30 -14.31 -6.92
CA ASP A 297 -18.78 -15.66 -7.17
C ASP A 297 -20.27 -15.75 -6.80
N LEU A 298 -21.14 -15.90 -7.80
CA LEU A 298 -22.58 -15.99 -7.58
C LEU A 298 -23.03 -17.34 -6.99
N HIS A 299 -22.16 -18.34 -6.95
CA HIS A 299 -22.45 -19.65 -6.35
C HIS A 299 -22.10 -19.74 -4.87
N ASP A 300 -21.23 -18.85 -4.39
CA ASP A 300 -20.87 -18.77 -2.98
C ASP A 300 -21.59 -17.57 -2.33
N PRO A 301 -22.63 -17.76 -1.50
CA PRO A 301 -23.31 -16.66 -0.82
C PRO A 301 -22.41 -15.90 0.17
N SER A 302 -21.30 -16.50 0.60
CA SER A 302 -20.33 -15.87 1.49
C SER A 302 -19.23 -15.09 0.77
N ASP A 303 -19.19 -15.12 -0.57
CA ASP A 303 -18.13 -14.47 -1.33
C ASP A 303 -18.10 -12.96 -1.05
N VAL A 304 -16.90 -12.49 -0.72
CA VAL A 304 -16.67 -11.13 -0.25
C VAL A 304 -16.95 -10.08 -1.30
N TYR A 305 -16.94 -10.39 -2.60
CA TYR A 305 -17.20 -9.39 -3.63
C TYR A 305 -18.68 -9.22 -3.95
N ARG A 306 -19.55 -10.04 -3.35
CA ARG A 306 -21.00 -9.89 -3.46
C ARG A 306 -21.47 -8.65 -2.70
N SER A 307 -22.27 -7.84 -3.38
CA SER A 307 -22.81 -6.57 -2.88
C SER A 307 -23.63 -6.69 -1.59
N GLU A 308 -24.29 -7.82 -1.35
CA GLU A 308 -25.03 -8.08 -0.10
C GLU A 308 -24.12 -8.29 1.13
N ASN A 309 -22.82 -8.56 0.93
CA ASN A 309 -21.83 -8.77 1.98
C ASN A 309 -20.99 -7.51 2.27
N VAL A 310 -21.40 -6.36 1.72
CA VAL A 310 -20.71 -5.07 1.88
C VAL A 310 -21.02 -4.45 3.25
N GLY A 311 -19.98 -4.07 3.97
CA GLY A 311 -20.05 -3.25 5.19
C GLY A 311 -20.00 -1.74 4.89
N PRO A 312 -20.44 -0.87 5.81
CA PRO A 312 -20.40 0.59 5.62
C PRO A 312 -18.97 1.16 5.48
N GLU A 313 -17.96 0.45 5.98
CA GLU A 313 -16.54 0.79 5.89
C GLU A 313 -15.89 0.40 4.55
N ASP A 314 -16.58 -0.39 3.73
CA ASP A 314 -16.03 -0.95 2.50
C ASP A 314 -16.12 0.00 1.29
N TRP A 315 -15.17 -0.18 0.37
CA TRP A 315 -15.15 0.54 -0.90
C TRP A 315 -15.66 -0.35 -2.03
N VAL A 316 -16.84 -0.01 -2.55
CA VAL A 316 -17.47 -0.75 -3.64
C VAL A 316 -17.05 -0.18 -4.99
N MET A 317 -16.61 -1.06 -5.88
CA MET A 317 -16.27 -0.70 -7.26
C MET A 317 -16.70 -1.80 -8.22
N VAL A 318 -16.91 -1.42 -9.47
CA VAL A 318 -17.19 -2.39 -10.54
C VAL A 318 -15.92 -3.22 -10.78
N GLY A 319 -14.86 -2.54 -11.24
CA GLY A 319 -13.54 -3.10 -11.50
C GLY A 319 -12.44 -2.16 -11.01
N ASN A 320 -11.20 -2.62 -11.09
CA ASN A 320 -9.98 -1.84 -10.90
C ASN A 320 -9.07 -1.97 -12.15
N HIS A 321 -7.86 -1.42 -12.08
CA HIS A 321 -6.91 -1.48 -13.19
C HIS A 321 -6.41 -2.90 -13.54
N ASP A 322 -6.54 -3.86 -12.62
CA ASP A 322 -6.18 -5.28 -12.85
C ASP A 322 -7.32 -6.11 -13.46
N THR A 323 -8.54 -5.56 -13.49
CA THR A 323 -9.70 -6.26 -14.04
C THR A 323 -9.94 -5.92 -15.49
N LYS A 324 -10.62 -6.84 -16.19
CA LYS A 324 -11.06 -6.60 -17.57
C LYS A 324 -12.02 -5.40 -17.61
N SER A 325 -12.00 -4.67 -18.73
CA SER A 325 -13.04 -3.69 -19.00
C SER A 325 -14.42 -4.34 -18.99
N LEU A 326 -15.45 -3.55 -18.64
CA LEU A 326 -16.82 -4.04 -18.54
C LEU A 326 -17.31 -4.69 -19.86
N TRP A 327 -16.94 -4.11 -21.01
CA TRP A 327 -17.30 -4.66 -22.32
C TRP A 327 -16.74 -6.06 -22.55
N ARG A 328 -15.47 -6.27 -22.21
CA ARG A 328 -14.83 -7.59 -22.33
C ARG A 328 -15.45 -8.59 -21.36
N LEU A 329 -15.78 -8.15 -20.14
CA LEU A 329 -16.42 -9.00 -19.15
C LEU A 329 -17.83 -9.45 -19.58
N VAL A 330 -18.64 -8.54 -20.11
CA VAL A 330 -19.98 -8.87 -20.63
C VAL A 330 -19.90 -9.84 -21.81
N ALA A 331 -18.94 -9.65 -22.72
CA ALA A 331 -18.69 -10.59 -23.81
C ALA A 331 -18.30 -11.98 -23.30
N ASP A 332 -17.45 -12.07 -22.28
CA ASP A 332 -17.10 -13.34 -21.64
C ASP A 332 -18.34 -14.01 -21.01
N TRP A 333 -19.21 -13.26 -20.34
CA TRP A 333 -20.44 -13.80 -19.77
C TRP A 333 -21.43 -14.31 -20.83
N GLN A 334 -21.51 -13.62 -21.98
CA GLN A 334 -22.29 -14.10 -23.12
C GLN A 334 -21.73 -15.42 -23.65
N TRP A 335 -20.42 -15.46 -23.89
CA TRP A 335 -19.76 -16.66 -24.40
C TRP A 335 -19.89 -17.86 -23.44
N LYS A 336 -19.81 -17.63 -22.13
CA LYS A 336 -20.01 -18.66 -21.09
C LYS A 336 -21.48 -19.02 -20.81
N GLY A 337 -22.44 -18.29 -21.40
CA GLY A 337 -23.87 -18.47 -21.11
C GLY A 337 -24.31 -18.02 -19.72
N THR A 338 -23.49 -17.25 -19.00
CA THR A 338 -23.77 -16.77 -17.63
C THR A 338 -24.35 -15.35 -17.57
N LEU A 339 -24.49 -14.67 -18.71
CA LEU A 339 -24.98 -13.29 -18.79
C LEU A 339 -26.31 -13.10 -18.06
N ARG A 340 -27.27 -14.02 -18.23
CA ARG A 340 -28.58 -13.90 -17.60
C ARG A 340 -28.49 -13.92 -16.08
N ALA A 341 -27.72 -14.85 -15.51
CA ALA A 341 -27.52 -14.92 -14.07
C ALA A 341 -26.83 -13.66 -13.52
N GLN A 342 -25.85 -13.12 -14.26
CA GLN A 342 -25.15 -11.88 -13.90
C GLN A 342 -26.06 -10.65 -13.99
N ALA A 343 -26.96 -10.59 -14.98
CA ALA A 343 -27.94 -9.51 -15.12
C ALA A 343 -29.09 -9.61 -14.09
N GLU A 344 -29.49 -10.84 -13.72
CA GLU A 344 -30.48 -11.11 -12.69
C GLU A 344 -29.94 -10.90 -11.28
N TYR A 345 -28.63 -10.99 -11.09
CA TYR A 345 -27.94 -10.57 -9.87
C TYR A 345 -28.13 -9.07 -9.67
N ARG A 346 -29.23 -8.71 -8.99
CA ARG A 346 -29.53 -7.34 -8.59
C ARG A 346 -28.73 -7.06 -7.32
N PRO A 347 -27.85 -6.04 -7.31
CA PRO A 347 -27.27 -5.60 -6.07
C PRO A 347 -28.41 -5.20 -5.14
N ARG A 348 -28.54 -5.88 -4.00
CA ARG A 348 -29.50 -5.49 -2.96
C ARG A 348 -28.96 -4.21 -2.32
N ALA A 349 -29.35 -3.10 -2.91
CA ALA A 349 -29.20 -1.71 -2.48
C ALA A 349 -28.09 -1.45 -1.43
N CYS A 350 -26.97 -0.88 -1.87
CA CYS A 350 -26.04 -0.11 -1.03
C CYS A 350 -26.69 1.23 -0.56
N ALA A 351 -27.95 1.19 -0.13
CA ALA A 351 -28.65 2.34 0.43
C ALA A 351 -28.69 2.15 1.95
N PRO A 352 -28.19 3.12 2.75
CA PRO A 352 -28.35 3.05 4.19
C PRO A 352 -29.84 2.97 4.53
N SER A 353 -30.20 2.00 5.37
CA SER A 353 -31.53 1.95 5.99
C SER A 353 -31.80 3.29 6.69
N PRO A 354 -33.01 3.89 6.55
CA PRO A 354 -33.34 5.19 7.17
C PRO A 354 -33.16 5.26 8.69
N ARG A 355 -32.87 4.14 9.36
CA ARG A 355 -32.72 4.04 10.82
C ARG A 355 -31.34 4.44 11.36
N SER A 356 -30.32 4.66 10.54
CA SER A 356 -28.97 5.03 11.02
C SER A 356 -28.63 6.53 10.92
N ALA A 357 -29.51 7.37 10.37
CA ALA A 357 -29.33 8.82 10.40
C ALA A 357 -29.70 9.37 11.79
N ARG A 358 -28.78 9.28 12.77
CA ARG A 358 -28.80 10.19 13.92
C ARG A 358 -28.43 11.59 13.41
N PRO A 359 -29.29 12.61 13.56
CA PRO A 359 -28.88 13.96 13.21
C PRO A 359 -27.88 14.45 14.26
N SER A 360 -26.62 14.63 13.87
CA SER A 360 -25.70 15.47 14.63
C SER A 360 -26.26 16.90 14.58
N ARG A 361 -26.89 17.33 15.67
CA ARG A 361 -27.18 18.75 15.91
C ARG A 361 -25.85 19.46 16.18
N ALA A 362 -25.13 19.81 15.12
CA ALA A 362 -24.20 20.92 15.17
C ALA A 362 -25.00 22.19 14.83
N SER A 363 -25.33 22.95 15.87
CA SER A 363 -25.91 24.28 15.76
C SER A 363 -24.96 25.20 15.01
N CYS A 364 -25.27 25.52 13.75
CA CYS A 364 -24.65 26.61 13.02
C CYS A 364 -25.35 27.92 13.41
N PRO A 365 -24.62 28.99 13.82
CA PRO A 365 -25.25 30.26 14.14
C PRO A 365 -25.81 30.91 12.88
N ARG A 366 -27.03 31.43 13.00
CA ARG A 366 -27.81 32.11 11.96
C ARG A 366 -27.01 33.27 11.33
N ALA A 367 -26.61 33.13 10.08
CA ALA A 367 -26.46 34.28 9.18
C ALA A 367 -27.81 34.54 8.51
N ARG A 368 -28.52 35.55 9.00
CA ARG A 368 -29.55 36.23 8.22
C ARG A 368 -28.83 36.92 7.07
N ASP A 369 -29.24 36.68 5.83
CA ASP A 369 -29.53 37.75 4.88
C ASP A 369 -30.18 37.22 3.59
N GLY A 370 -31.22 37.93 3.17
CA GLY A 370 -32.19 37.49 2.20
C GLY A 370 -31.68 37.54 0.76
N TRP A 371 -32.03 36.50 -0.01
CA TRP A 371 -31.94 36.53 -1.47
C TRP A 371 -33.34 36.36 -2.08
N ARG A 372 -33.84 37.48 -2.61
CA ARG A 372 -35.03 37.55 -3.46
C ARG A 372 -34.75 36.82 -4.77
N ARG A 373 -35.72 35.98 -5.18
CA ARG A 373 -35.79 35.34 -6.50
C ARG A 373 -35.70 36.38 -7.62
N ARG A 374 -34.70 36.29 -8.49
CA ARG A 374 -34.76 36.87 -9.84
C ARG A 374 -34.85 35.74 -10.86
N ARG A 375 -35.90 35.82 -11.69
CA ARG A 375 -36.17 34.95 -12.84
C ARG A 375 -35.13 35.22 -13.92
N TRP A 376 -34.53 34.16 -14.45
CA TRP A 376 -33.72 34.22 -15.66
C TRP A 376 -34.65 34.28 -16.88
N ARG A 377 -34.53 35.35 -17.68
CA ARG A 377 -35.05 35.41 -19.05
C ARG A 377 -33.97 34.84 -19.97
N THR A 378 -34.37 33.93 -20.84
CA THR A 378 -33.59 33.37 -21.93
C THR A 378 -33.44 34.41 -23.05
N CYS A 379 -32.21 34.63 -23.52
CA CYS A 379 -31.95 35.24 -24.83
C CYS A 379 -31.11 34.28 -25.66
N SER A 380 -31.69 33.89 -26.80
CA SER A 380 -31.06 33.18 -27.90
C SER A 380 -30.21 34.15 -28.73
N PRO A 381 -29.08 33.73 -29.33
CA PRO A 381 -28.48 34.47 -30.43
C PRO A 381 -28.83 33.80 -31.77
N ALA A 382 -29.60 34.52 -32.59
CA ALA A 382 -29.72 34.27 -34.03
C ALA A 382 -28.61 35.03 -34.77
N ALA A 383 -28.03 34.37 -35.76
CA ALA A 383 -26.99 34.85 -36.66
C ALA A 383 -27.50 35.88 -37.69
N ARG A 384 -26.58 36.76 -38.16
CA ARG A 384 -26.31 37.21 -39.56
C ARG A 384 -25.49 38.50 -39.53
N ALA A 385 -24.28 38.50 -40.10
CA ALA A 385 -23.94 38.86 -41.49
C ALA A 385 -23.95 40.37 -41.75
N THR A 386 -22.79 41.00 -41.68
CA THR A 386 -22.04 41.71 -42.75
C THR A 386 -20.73 42.21 -42.16
#